data_AF-A0A6C0K6R7-F1
#
_entry.id   AF-A0A6C0K6R7-F1
#
_cell.length_a   1.000
_cell.length_b   1.000
_cell.length_c   1.000
_cell.angle_alpha   90.00
_cell.angle_beta   90.00
_cell.angle_gamma   90.00
#
_symmetry.space_group_name_H-M   'P 1'
#
loop_
_entity.id
_entity.type
_entity.pdbx_description
1 polymer ?
#
loop_
_entity_poly.entity_id
_entity_poly.type
_entity_poly.pdbx_seq_one_letter_code
_entity_poly.pdbx_strand_id
1 'polypeptide(L)'
;MHHHDNVTSSKPLQQYAQFIDFGKAINPNIKNPMNPANPLTYCMFPTLNSQFFHGSTSGGMLYSNQNASCMSFMAGRCSKEWDGYCQAFMDLNPDTYWPNMAVVDSDAYNNGKGYWNVKPTVGQDLLRNSVYLKFIAVPGQKASVTPFDSNVANSPMITIYNNQVNVYSFVQNLDNPKQIDEDIHVQMMLQNPMICMDVLGRIYLAYHRNENDLPAKIKGTKLEEYFLKNKGVFVDYVAQAVRRVPSFGIQNTLWGWDS
;
A
#
# COMPACT_ATOMS: atom_id res chain seq x y z
N MET A 1 -45.63 -27.66 56.87
CA MET A 1 -45.38 -27.99 55.45
C MET A 1 -44.53 -26.86 54.87
N HIS A 2 -43.20 -26.99 54.92
CA HIS A 2 -42.28 -26.02 54.33
C HIS A 2 -41.73 -26.63 53.03
N HIS A 3 -42.00 -25.96 51.91
CA HIS A 3 -41.38 -26.23 50.62
C HIS A 3 -39.93 -25.74 50.65
N HIS A 4 -39.00 -26.67 50.41
CA HIS A 4 -37.61 -26.36 50.05
C HIS A 4 -37.50 -26.49 48.53
N ASP A 5 -37.33 -25.37 47.83
CA ASP A 5 -36.95 -25.36 46.42
C ASP A 5 -35.41 -25.36 46.31
N ASN A 6 -34.89 -26.37 45.62
CA ASN A 6 -33.51 -26.49 45.19
C ASN A 6 -33.28 -25.61 43.96
N VAL A 7 -32.40 -24.60 44.08
CA VAL A 7 -31.89 -23.85 42.92
C VAL A 7 -30.48 -24.37 42.58
N THR A 8 -30.39 -25.31 41.65
CA THR A 8 -29.13 -25.65 40.97
C THR A 8 -28.94 -24.76 39.74
N SER A 9 -28.27 -23.63 39.92
CA SER A 9 -27.74 -22.83 38.81
C SER A 9 -26.32 -23.28 38.48
N SER A 10 -26.18 -24.27 37.60
CA SER A 10 -24.88 -24.58 37.00
C SER A 10 -24.58 -23.54 35.92
N LYS A 11 -23.63 -22.63 36.17
CA LYS A 11 -23.07 -21.79 35.11
C LYS A 11 -22.44 -22.69 34.03
N PRO A 12 -22.72 -22.46 32.73
CA PRO A 12 -22.10 -23.25 31.69
C PRO A 12 -20.58 -23.01 31.67
N LEU A 13 -19.83 -24.11 31.57
CA LEU A 13 -18.39 -24.13 31.33
C LEU A 13 -18.07 -23.27 30.10
N GLN A 14 -17.26 -22.23 30.28
CA GLN A 14 -16.77 -21.42 29.18
C GLN A 14 -16.03 -22.32 28.18
N GLN A 15 -16.60 -22.49 27.00
CA GLN A 15 -15.90 -23.06 25.85
C GLN A 15 -14.67 -22.19 25.56
N TYR A 16 -13.48 -22.77 25.70
CA TYR A 16 -12.26 -22.12 25.26
C TYR A 16 -12.34 -21.86 23.75
N ALA A 17 -12.09 -20.62 23.33
CA ALA A 17 -11.99 -20.28 21.93
C ALA A 17 -10.91 -21.15 21.26
N GLN A 18 -11.18 -21.65 20.06
CA GLN A 18 -10.19 -22.44 19.33
C GLN A 18 -8.92 -21.60 19.10
N PHE A 19 -7.74 -22.22 19.11
CA PHE A 19 -6.45 -21.53 18.98
C PHE A 19 -6.38 -20.61 17.73
N ILE A 20 -7.05 -21.00 16.64
CA ILE A 20 -7.19 -20.20 15.41
C ILE A 20 -7.98 -18.90 15.63
N ASP A 21 -8.92 -18.89 16.57
CA ASP A 21 -9.74 -17.74 16.91
C ASP A 21 -9.23 -16.98 18.14
N PHE A 22 -8.22 -17.51 18.84
CA PHE A 22 -7.64 -16.88 20.02
C PHE A 22 -7.04 -15.50 19.70
N GLY A 23 -6.33 -15.37 18.58
CA GLY A 23 -5.80 -14.08 18.11
C GLY A 23 -6.89 -13.07 17.74
N LYS A 24 -8.04 -13.53 17.22
CA LYS A 24 -9.19 -12.67 16.89
C LYS A 24 -9.99 -12.27 18.14
N ALA A 25 -10.08 -13.17 19.13
CA ALA A 25 -10.80 -12.96 20.38
C ALA A 25 -10.05 -12.05 21.38
N ILE A 26 -8.72 -11.97 21.27
CA ILE A 26 -7.90 -11.15 22.19
C ILE A 26 -8.07 -9.65 21.96
N ASN A 27 -8.57 -9.16 20.81
CA ASN A 27 -8.70 -7.71 20.70
C ASN A 27 -9.73 -7.13 19.72
N PRO A 28 -10.95 -6.79 20.17
CA PRO A 28 -11.78 -5.79 19.49
C PRO A 28 -11.09 -4.41 19.42
N ASN A 29 -10.04 -4.15 20.20
CA ASN A 29 -9.42 -2.83 20.31
C ASN A 29 -8.37 -2.48 19.24
N ILE A 30 -8.02 -3.38 18.31
CA ILE A 30 -7.24 -3.01 17.11
C ILE A 30 -8.08 -2.10 16.19
N LYS A 31 -9.41 -2.12 16.35
CA LYS A 31 -10.31 -1.18 15.65
C LYS A 31 -10.27 0.23 16.22
N ASN A 32 -9.88 0.41 17.49
CA ASN A 32 -9.77 1.73 18.08
C ASN A 32 -8.45 2.37 17.60
N PRO A 33 -8.50 3.48 16.85
CA PRO A 33 -7.31 4.16 16.32
C PRO A 33 -6.42 4.75 17.43
N MET A 34 -6.97 4.95 18.63
CA MET A 34 -6.25 5.48 19.79
C MET A 34 -5.72 4.38 20.73
N ASN A 35 -5.96 3.10 20.42
CA ASN A 35 -5.39 2.03 21.22
C ASN A 35 -3.88 1.98 21.02
N PRO A 36 -3.06 1.89 22.09
CA PRO A 36 -1.61 1.80 21.93
C PRO A 36 -1.16 0.61 21.08
N ALA A 37 -1.88 -0.52 21.07
CA ALA A 37 -1.57 -1.66 20.21
C ALA A 37 -1.91 -1.43 18.73
N ASN A 38 -2.49 -0.29 18.35
CA ASN A 38 -2.80 0.04 16.96
C ASN A 38 -1.59 0.72 16.29
N PRO A 39 -1.05 0.16 15.18
CA PRO A 39 0.03 0.76 14.39
C PRO A 39 -0.17 2.25 14.06
N LEU A 40 -1.41 2.71 13.91
CA LEU A 40 -1.71 4.12 13.64
C LEU A 40 -1.12 5.06 14.71
N THR A 41 -1.15 4.67 15.99
CA THR A 41 -0.60 5.50 17.07
C THR A 41 0.92 5.66 16.99
N TYR A 42 1.60 4.74 16.30
CA TYR A 42 3.04 4.75 16.09
C TYR A 42 3.43 5.46 14.78
N CYS A 43 2.62 5.32 13.74
CA CYS A 43 2.96 5.79 12.39
C CYS A 43 2.47 7.20 12.10
N MET A 44 1.41 7.67 12.73
CA MET A 44 0.80 8.96 12.39
C MET A 44 1.62 10.18 12.84
N PHE A 45 2.38 10.06 13.92
CA PHE A 45 3.05 11.21 14.54
C PHE A 45 4.55 10.99 14.68
N PRO A 46 5.37 12.02 14.43
CA PRO A 46 6.79 11.95 14.71
C PRO A 46 7.06 11.79 16.22
N THR A 47 8.21 11.16 16.48
CA THR A 47 8.80 10.63 17.72
C THR A 47 8.37 11.18 19.08
N LEU A 48 8.06 12.47 19.27
CA LEU A 48 7.72 12.99 20.60
C LEU A 48 6.33 12.54 21.06
N ASN A 49 5.35 12.52 20.16
CA ASN A 49 4.00 12.06 20.48
C ASN A 49 3.96 10.54 20.63
N SER A 50 4.69 9.80 19.79
CA SER A 50 4.77 8.34 19.92
C SER A 50 5.48 7.91 21.21
N GLN A 51 6.51 8.65 21.66
CA GLN A 51 7.14 8.41 22.95
C GLN A 51 6.20 8.65 24.15
N PHE A 52 5.27 9.61 24.05
CA PHE A 52 4.28 9.83 25.10
C PHE A 52 3.33 8.64 25.26
N PHE A 53 2.90 8.03 24.16
CA PHE A 53 1.99 6.88 24.19
C PHE A 53 2.71 5.55 24.47
N HIS A 54 4.01 5.43 24.15
CA HIS A 54 4.69 4.13 24.05
C HIS A 54 6.02 4.03 24.82
N GLY A 55 6.44 5.09 25.52
CA GLY A 55 7.68 5.12 26.30
C GLY A 55 8.95 5.37 25.48
N SER A 56 10.04 5.75 26.16
CA SER A 56 11.27 6.28 25.55
C SER A 56 12.29 5.24 25.09
N THR A 57 12.23 4.00 25.57
CA THR A 57 13.20 2.90 25.28
C THR A 57 13.09 2.31 23.88
N SER A 58 12.29 2.96 23.05
CA SER A 58 11.62 2.36 21.94
C SER A 58 12.08 3.04 20.61
N GLY A 59 12.52 4.30 20.70
CA GLY A 59 12.54 5.32 19.64
C GLY A 59 13.40 5.15 18.37
N GLY A 60 14.02 3.99 18.11
CA GLY A 60 14.90 3.81 16.94
C GLY A 60 14.31 2.98 15.79
N MET A 61 13.69 1.83 16.10
CA MET A 61 13.32 0.83 15.07
C MET A 61 11.83 0.76 14.77
N LEU A 62 10.95 1.06 15.73
CA LEU A 62 9.51 0.82 15.61
C LEU A 62 8.64 2.10 15.55
N TYR A 63 9.19 3.28 15.85
CA TYR A 63 8.36 4.48 16.17
C TYR A 63 8.68 5.74 15.39
N SER A 64 9.24 5.59 14.19
CA SER A 64 9.22 6.66 13.21
C SER A 64 8.23 6.33 12.11
N ASN A 65 7.43 7.31 11.75
CA ASN A 65 6.69 7.40 10.49
C ASN A 65 7.51 7.00 9.24
N GLN A 66 8.84 7.06 9.33
CA GLN A 66 9.81 6.74 8.27
C GLN A 66 10.25 5.28 8.20
N ASN A 67 9.98 4.48 9.24
CA ASN A 67 10.51 3.12 9.26
C ASN A 67 9.74 2.21 8.28
N ALA A 68 10.39 1.12 7.86
CA ALA A 68 9.83 0.18 6.88
C ALA A 68 8.49 -0.40 7.35
N SER A 69 8.31 -0.67 8.65
CA SER A 69 7.07 -1.22 9.19
C SER A 69 5.90 -0.24 9.06
N CYS A 70 6.11 1.04 9.40
CA CYS A 70 5.10 2.08 9.30
C CYS A 70 4.76 2.43 7.87
N MET A 71 5.77 2.61 7.02
CA MET A 71 5.52 2.89 5.61
C MET A 71 4.81 1.73 4.92
N SER A 72 5.16 0.47 5.24
CA SER A 72 4.49 -0.72 4.67
C SER A 72 3.08 -0.92 5.22
N PHE A 73 2.88 -0.72 6.52
CA PHE A 73 1.56 -0.75 7.15
C PHE A 73 0.63 0.29 6.52
N MET A 74 1.09 1.55 6.47
CA MET A 74 0.30 2.64 5.92
C MET A 74 0.04 2.43 4.44
N ALA A 75 1.02 2.03 3.63
CA ALA A 75 0.80 1.75 2.20
C ALA A 75 -0.17 0.58 1.98
N GLY A 76 -0.08 -0.48 2.78
CA GLY A 76 -0.98 -1.63 2.69
C GLY A 76 -2.41 -1.32 3.14
N ARG A 77 -2.58 -0.39 4.09
CA ARG A 77 -3.89 0.15 4.49
C ARG A 77 -4.44 1.06 3.40
N CYS A 78 -3.66 2.07 3.05
CA CYS A 78 -4.04 3.15 2.17
C CYS A 78 -4.17 2.74 0.71
N SER A 79 -3.67 1.56 0.30
CA SER A 79 -3.95 0.98 -1.02
C SER A 79 -5.33 0.34 -1.15
N LYS A 80 -5.95 -0.04 -0.02
CA LYS A 80 -7.30 -0.61 -0.01
C LYS A 80 -8.36 0.47 0.12
N GLU A 81 -8.13 1.41 1.01
CA GLU A 81 -9.03 2.51 1.31
C GLU A 81 -8.22 3.75 1.67
N TRP A 82 -8.49 4.88 1.00
CA TRP A 82 -7.88 6.16 1.35
C TRP A 82 -8.82 6.94 2.26
N ASP A 83 -8.61 6.81 3.56
CA ASP A 83 -9.42 7.45 4.58
C ASP A 83 -8.74 8.72 5.16
N GLY A 84 -9.35 9.31 6.18
CA GLY A 84 -8.80 10.49 6.86
C GLY A 84 -7.44 10.26 7.52
N TYR A 85 -7.05 9.01 7.85
CA TYR A 85 -5.73 8.71 8.37
C TYR A 85 -4.68 8.70 7.27
N CYS A 86 -5.01 8.17 6.10
CA CYS A 86 -4.14 8.25 4.92
C CYS A 86 -3.88 9.71 4.53
N GLN A 87 -4.94 10.52 4.51
CA GLN A 87 -4.81 11.95 4.24
C GLN A 87 -3.98 12.65 5.33
N ALA A 88 -4.30 12.43 6.61
CA ALA A 88 -3.56 13.06 7.70
C ALA A 88 -2.07 12.62 7.72
N PHE A 89 -1.75 11.37 7.38
CA PHE A 89 -0.35 10.95 7.25
C PHE A 89 0.34 11.71 6.11
N MET A 90 -0.34 11.87 4.97
CA MET A 90 0.19 12.63 3.85
C MET A 90 0.51 14.08 4.24
N ASP A 91 -0.39 14.71 4.98
CA ASP A 91 -0.30 16.12 5.36
C ASP A 91 0.69 16.39 6.51
N LEU A 92 0.75 15.50 7.50
CA LEU A 92 1.55 15.67 8.72
C LEU A 92 3.01 15.25 8.57
N ASN A 93 3.38 14.60 7.46
CA ASN A 93 4.73 14.08 7.24
C ASN A 93 5.41 14.75 6.03
N PRO A 94 5.72 16.07 6.12
CA PRO A 94 6.32 16.84 5.03
C PRO A 94 7.84 16.63 4.89
N ASP A 95 8.42 15.77 5.72
CA ASP A 95 9.85 15.50 5.71
C ASP A 95 10.27 14.87 4.37
N THR A 96 11.34 15.40 3.79
CA THR A 96 11.95 14.93 2.53
C THR A 96 13.32 14.32 2.77
N TYR A 97 13.82 14.24 3.99
CA TYR A 97 15.16 13.74 4.30
C TYR A 97 15.25 12.23 4.09
N TRP A 98 14.28 11.50 4.62
CA TRP A 98 14.31 10.04 4.69
C TRP A 98 14.06 9.38 3.34
N PRO A 99 14.67 8.20 3.09
CA PRO A 99 14.36 7.39 1.92
C PRO A 99 12.99 6.73 2.05
N ASN A 100 12.37 6.43 0.91
CA ASN A 100 11.16 5.61 0.88
C ASN A 100 11.49 4.15 1.22
N MET A 101 11.09 3.72 2.41
CA MET A 101 11.41 2.38 2.95
C MET A 101 10.41 1.28 2.57
N ALA A 102 9.30 1.64 1.91
CA ALA A 102 8.28 0.67 1.46
C ALA A 102 8.18 0.58 -0.08
N VAL A 103 9.25 0.94 -0.77
CA VAL A 103 9.33 0.78 -2.23
C VAL A 103 9.40 -0.70 -2.60
N VAL A 104 8.41 -1.17 -3.36
CA VAL A 104 8.38 -2.54 -3.91
C VAL A 104 9.39 -2.71 -5.05
N ASP A 105 9.48 -1.71 -5.94
CA ASP A 105 10.36 -1.72 -7.11
C ASP A 105 11.25 -0.48 -7.13
N SER A 106 12.50 -0.64 -6.67
CA SER A 106 13.46 0.44 -6.57
C SER A 106 13.89 0.98 -7.93
N ASP A 107 13.93 0.12 -8.95
CA ASP A 107 14.40 0.52 -10.28
C ASP A 107 13.34 1.36 -10.99
N ALA A 108 12.06 0.95 -10.91
CA ALA A 108 10.95 1.76 -11.39
C ALA A 108 10.88 3.10 -10.65
N TYR A 109 10.98 3.08 -9.31
CA TYR A 109 10.98 4.28 -8.49
C TYR A 109 12.12 5.23 -8.86
N ASN A 110 13.35 4.71 -8.99
CA ASN A 110 14.53 5.49 -9.36
C ASN A 110 14.45 6.05 -10.78
N ASN A 111 13.86 5.31 -11.73
CA ASN A 111 13.60 5.81 -13.07
C ASN A 111 12.56 6.96 -13.07
N GLY A 112 11.54 6.87 -12.20
CA GLY A 112 10.57 7.94 -11.95
C GLY A 112 11.21 9.25 -11.46
N LYS A 113 12.30 9.16 -10.67
CA LYS A 113 12.98 10.35 -10.10
C LYS A 113 13.44 11.36 -11.12
N GLY A 114 13.76 10.94 -12.34
CA GLY A 114 14.17 11.84 -13.41
C GLY A 114 13.11 12.86 -13.80
N TYR A 115 11.85 12.64 -13.39
CA TYR A 115 10.70 13.48 -13.68
C TYR A 115 10.24 14.29 -12.46
N TRP A 116 10.98 14.24 -11.35
CA TRP A 116 10.67 14.99 -10.15
C TRP A 116 11.34 16.35 -10.16
N ASN A 117 10.54 17.40 -10.00
CA ASN A 117 11.07 18.75 -9.78
C ASN A 117 11.51 18.98 -8.33
N VAL A 118 10.89 18.25 -7.38
CA VAL A 118 11.17 18.32 -5.94
C VAL A 118 11.15 16.90 -5.39
N LYS A 119 12.03 16.62 -4.42
CA LYS A 119 12.02 15.33 -3.72
C LYS A 119 10.68 15.14 -3.00
N PRO A 120 10.01 13.98 -3.14
CA PRO A 120 8.78 13.68 -2.44
C PRO A 120 8.96 13.78 -0.93
N THR A 121 7.91 14.27 -0.27
CA THR A 121 7.77 14.08 1.18
C THR A 121 7.43 12.63 1.49
N VAL A 122 7.56 12.26 2.75
CA VAL A 122 7.23 10.91 3.22
C VAL A 122 5.73 10.63 3.12
N GLY A 123 4.91 11.68 3.31
CA GLY A 123 3.50 11.64 2.99
C GLY A 123 3.21 11.37 1.51
N GLN A 124 3.98 11.98 0.60
CA GLN A 124 3.85 11.74 -0.85
C GLN A 124 4.36 10.36 -1.26
N ASP A 125 5.40 9.84 -0.60
CA ASP A 125 5.86 8.46 -0.77
C ASP A 125 4.79 7.45 -0.34
N LEU A 126 3.99 7.75 0.70
CA LEU A 126 2.83 6.93 1.05
C LEU A 126 1.83 6.87 -0.11
N LEU A 127 1.49 8.00 -0.72
CA LEU A 127 0.60 8.02 -1.90
C LEU A 127 1.15 7.12 -2.99
N ARG A 128 2.41 7.31 -3.39
CA ARG A 128 3.06 6.49 -4.44
C ARG A 128 3.00 5.00 -4.10
N ASN A 129 3.37 4.62 -2.88
CA ASN A 129 3.40 3.22 -2.49
C ASN A 129 2.00 2.60 -2.45
N SER A 130 1.01 3.37 -1.99
CA SER A 130 -0.39 2.94 -1.95
C SER A 130 -0.92 2.67 -3.35
N VAL A 131 -0.69 3.58 -4.30
CA VAL A 131 -1.14 3.37 -5.68
C VAL A 131 -0.35 2.27 -6.39
N TYR A 132 0.94 2.10 -6.07
CA TYR A 132 1.72 0.97 -6.58
C TYR A 132 1.12 -0.36 -6.13
N LEU A 133 0.86 -0.54 -4.83
CA LEU A 133 0.26 -1.77 -4.29
C LEU A 133 -1.15 -2.01 -4.83
N LYS A 134 -1.91 -0.93 -5.07
CA LYS A 134 -3.26 -1.03 -5.60
C LYS A 134 -3.27 -1.46 -7.07
N PHE A 135 -2.47 -0.83 -7.92
CA PHE A 135 -2.61 -0.98 -9.38
C PHE A 135 -1.56 -1.87 -10.03
N ILE A 136 -0.44 -2.17 -9.36
CA ILE A 136 0.67 -2.92 -9.95
C ILE A 136 0.85 -4.27 -9.23
N ALA A 137 0.59 -5.34 -9.96
CA ALA A 137 0.87 -6.71 -9.54
C ALA A 137 2.26 -7.14 -9.99
N VAL A 138 3.02 -7.81 -9.12
CA VAL A 138 4.35 -8.34 -9.44
C VAL A 138 4.40 -9.83 -9.03
N PRO A 139 3.94 -10.77 -9.88
CA PRO A 139 3.68 -12.16 -9.48
C PRO A 139 4.90 -12.92 -8.95
N GLY A 140 6.11 -12.56 -9.36
CA GLY A 140 7.35 -13.19 -8.88
C GLY A 140 7.98 -12.48 -7.67
N GLN A 141 7.34 -11.44 -7.13
CA GLN A 141 7.90 -10.70 -6.00
C GLN A 141 7.67 -11.44 -4.69
N LYS A 142 8.77 -11.75 -4.00
CA LYS A 142 8.69 -12.31 -2.66
C LYS A 142 8.27 -11.22 -1.68
N ALA A 143 7.20 -11.49 -0.95
CA ALA A 143 6.76 -10.69 0.17
C ALA A 143 7.01 -11.44 1.48
N SER A 144 7.51 -10.73 2.49
CA SER A 144 7.60 -11.21 3.86
C SER A 144 6.38 -10.72 4.63
N VAL A 145 5.76 -11.62 5.39
CA VAL A 145 4.63 -11.27 6.26
C VAL A 145 5.12 -11.37 7.70
N THR A 146 5.23 -10.23 8.38
CA THR A 146 5.80 -10.13 9.74
C THR A 146 4.86 -9.37 10.66
N PRO A 147 4.89 -9.60 11.98
CA PRO A 147 4.18 -8.73 12.91
C PRO A 147 4.73 -7.30 12.78
N PHE A 148 3.86 -6.29 12.90
CA PHE A 148 4.27 -4.88 12.89
C PHE A 148 5.24 -4.57 14.04
N ASP A 149 4.96 -5.13 15.22
CA ASP A 149 5.78 -5.12 16.43
C ASP A 149 5.89 -6.55 16.96
N SER A 150 7.10 -7.11 16.95
CA SER A 150 7.36 -8.48 17.41
C SER A 150 7.25 -8.65 18.93
N ASN A 151 7.25 -7.56 19.70
CA ASN A 151 7.12 -7.60 21.16
C ASN A 151 5.66 -7.58 21.63
N VAL A 152 4.72 -7.31 20.71
CA VAL A 152 3.29 -7.22 21.00
C VAL A 152 2.60 -8.46 20.42
N ALA A 153 2.16 -9.36 21.30
CA ALA A 153 1.61 -10.67 20.91
C ALA A 153 0.42 -10.61 19.93
N ASN A 154 -0.31 -9.49 19.92
CA ASN A 154 -1.46 -9.23 19.05
C ASN A 154 -1.20 -8.15 18.00
N SER A 155 0.08 -7.88 17.69
CA SER A 155 0.44 -6.93 16.65
C SER A 155 -0.08 -7.38 15.29
N PRO A 156 -0.70 -6.50 14.49
CA PRO A 156 -1.18 -6.89 13.17
C PRO A 156 -0.02 -7.29 12.26
N MET A 157 -0.27 -8.24 11.38
CA MET A 157 0.70 -8.62 10.36
C MET A 157 0.77 -7.55 9.28
N ILE A 158 1.99 -7.24 8.85
CA ILE A 158 2.30 -6.36 7.73
C ILE A 158 3.02 -7.13 6.64
N THR A 159 2.81 -6.69 5.41
CA THR A 159 3.49 -7.24 4.23
C THR A 159 4.62 -6.30 3.84
N ILE A 160 5.85 -6.81 3.85
CA ILE A 160 7.05 -6.09 3.40
C ILE A 160 7.52 -6.77 2.12
N TYR A 161 7.73 -5.98 1.08
CA TYR A 161 8.27 -6.46 -0.18
C TYR A 161 9.78 -6.24 -0.19
N ASN A 162 10.52 -7.17 -0.80
CA ASN A 162 11.89 -6.83 -1.22
C ASN A 162 11.81 -5.64 -2.19
N ASN A 163 12.79 -4.74 -2.16
CA ASN A 163 12.79 -3.56 -3.03
C ASN A 163 13.35 -3.84 -4.44
N GLN A 164 13.76 -5.08 -4.72
CA GLN A 164 14.30 -5.49 -6.00
C GLN A 164 13.27 -6.35 -6.74
N VAL A 165 12.84 -5.89 -7.91
CA VAL A 165 11.94 -6.61 -8.82
C VAL A 165 12.72 -7.04 -10.04
N ASN A 166 12.89 -8.36 -10.21
CA ASN A 166 13.58 -8.96 -11.36
C ASN A 166 12.61 -9.66 -12.33
N VAL A 167 11.32 -9.34 -12.23
CA VAL A 167 10.24 -9.99 -12.99
C VAL A 167 9.30 -8.93 -13.54
N TYR A 168 8.52 -9.30 -14.56
CA TYR A 168 7.52 -8.43 -15.14
C TYR A 168 6.39 -8.13 -14.15
N SER A 169 5.88 -6.90 -14.22
CA SER A 169 4.68 -6.47 -13.50
C SER A 169 3.46 -6.46 -14.42
N PHE A 170 2.26 -6.35 -13.86
CA PHE A 170 0.99 -6.23 -14.59
C PHE A 170 0.10 -5.19 -13.92
N VAL A 171 -0.80 -4.59 -14.71
CA VAL A 171 -1.84 -3.71 -14.18
C VAL A 171 -3.02 -4.52 -13.68
N GLN A 172 -3.51 -4.18 -12.49
CA GLN A 172 -4.68 -4.77 -11.84
C GLN A 172 -5.65 -3.67 -11.37
N ASN A 173 -6.87 -4.06 -11.00
CA ASN A 173 -7.87 -3.18 -10.37
C ASN A 173 -8.26 -1.94 -11.20
N LEU A 174 -8.25 -2.05 -12.53
CA LEU A 174 -8.74 -1.03 -13.47
C LEU A 174 -9.79 -1.63 -14.42
N ASP A 175 -10.77 -2.34 -13.87
CA ASP A 175 -11.70 -3.15 -14.66
C ASP A 175 -13.04 -2.46 -14.99
N ASN A 176 -13.35 -1.32 -14.35
CA ASN A 176 -14.61 -0.61 -14.54
C ASN A 176 -14.41 0.91 -14.73
N PRO A 177 -14.67 1.46 -15.94
CA PRO A 177 -14.42 2.87 -16.25
C PRO A 177 -15.11 3.87 -15.31
N LYS A 178 -16.35 3.60 -14.86
CA LYS A 178 -17.04 4.49 -13.92
C LYS A 178 -16.35 4.55 -12.56
N GLN A 179 -15.79 3.41 -12.13
CA GLN A 179 -15.05 3.34 -10.88
C GLN A 179 -13.67 4.01 -11.00
N ILE A 180 -13.06 4.06 -12.20
CA ILE A 180 -11.74 4.68 -12.39
C ILE A 180 -11.76 6.18 -12.09
N ASP A 181 -12.74 6.91 -12.61
CA ASP A 181 -12.83 8.36 -12.38
C ASP A 181 -13.26 8.73 -10.96
N GLU A 182 -13.98 7.82 -10.29
CA GLU A 182 -14.42 7.95 -8.90
C GLU A 182 -13.37 7.43 -7.91
N ASP A 183 -12.37 6.65 -8.37
CA ASP A 183 -11.33 6.12 -7.49
C ASP A 183 -10.41 7.23 -7.01
N ILE A 184 -10.45 7.47 -5.70
CA ILE A 184 -9.64 8.47 -5.02
C ILE A 184 -8.14 8.31 -5.34
N HIS A 185 -7.64 7.08 -5.52
CA HIS A 185 -6.24 6.81 -5.84
C HIS A 185 -5.87 7.31 -7.22
N VAL A 186 -6.76 7.13 -8.21
CA VAL A 186 -6.57 7.66 -9.56
C VAL A 186 -6.59 9.18 -9.51
N GLN A 187 -7.56 9.77 -8.81
CA GLN A 187 -7.64 11.22 -8.67
C GLN A 187 -6.37 11.82 -8.04
N MET A 188 -5.89 11.27 -6.92
CA MET A 188 -4.68 11.75 -6.26
C MET A 188 -3.42 11.55 -7.09
N MET A 189 -3.32 10.42 -7.80
CA MET A 189 -2.23 10.13 -8.72
C MET A 189 -2.19 11.14 -9.87
N LEU A 190 -3.36 11.51 -10.43
CA LEU A 190 -3.46 12.53 -11.48
C LEU A 190 -3.23 13.97 -10.96
N GLN A 191 -3.50 14.23 -9.68
CA GLN A 191 -3.16 15.49 -9.02
C GLN A 191 -1.65 15.59 -8.68
N ASN A 192 -0.99 14.45 -8.46
CA ASN A 192 0.43 14.36 -8.10
C ASN A 192 1.24 13.48 -9.08
N PRO A 193 1.17 13.73 -10.39
CA PRO A 193 1.62 12.77 -11.39
C PRO A 193 3.13 12.52 -11.38
N MET A 194 3.94 13.51 -10.99
CA MET A 194 5.39 13.35 -10.91
C MET A 194 5.77 12.29 -9.87
N ILE A 195 5.16 12.34 -8.68
CA ILE A 195 5.45 11.41 -7.58
C ILE A 195 5.08 9.98 -7.94
N CYS A 196 4.04 9.81 -8.76
CA CYS A 196 3.54 8.52 -9.21
C CYS A 196 3.94 8.19 -10.66
N MET A 197 4.97 8.82 -11.21
CA MET A 197 5.33 8.71 -12.62
C MET A 197 5.63 7.27 -13.03
N ASP A 198 6.22 6.48 -12.13
CA ASP A 198 6.51 5.07 -12.36
C ASP A 198 5.24 4.21 -12.46
N VAL A 199 4.26 4.46 -11.59
CA VAL A 199 2.96 3.78 -11.62
C VAL A 199 2.17 4.19 -12.87
N LEU A 200 2.07 5.50 -13.13
CA LEU A 200 1.41 6.03 -14.34
C LEU A 200 2.08 5.52 -15.62
N GLY A 201 3.41 5.49 -15.66
CA GLY A 201 4.18 4.97 -16.79
C GLY A 201 3.93 3.49 -17.04
N ARG A 202 3.79 2.67 -15.98
CA ARG A 202 3.45 1.25 -16.13
C ARG A 202 2.02 1.06 -16.62
N ILE A 203 1.08 1.87 -16.15
CA ILE A 203 -0.31 1.85 -16.61
C ILE A 203 -0.40 2.30 -18.08
N TYR A 204 0.32 3.35 -18.46
CA TYR A 204 0.43 3.80 -19.85
C TYR A 204 1.02 2.71 -20.76
N LEU A 205 2.04 1.98 -20.29
CA LEU A 205 2.59 0.86 -21.04
C LEU A 205 1.54 -0.25 -21.24
N ALA A 206 0.76 -0.59 -20.22
CA ALA A 206 -0.34 -1.55 -20.34
C ALA A 206 -1.40 -1.08 -21.34
N TYR A 207 -1.75 0.21 -21.30
CA TYR A 207 -2.67 0.84 -22.26
C TYR A 207 -2.14 0.66 -23.69
N HIS A 208 -0.87 0.96 -23.94
CA HIS A 208 -0.28 0.81 -25.27
C HIS A 208 -0.14 -0.63 -25.76
N ARG A 209 0.06 -1.58 -24.85
CA ARG A 209 0.19 -3.01 -25.17
C ARG A 209 -1.15 -3.74 -25.21
N ASN A 210 -2.26 -3.04 -24.98
CA ASN A 210 -3.58 -3.64 -24.83
C ASN A 210 -3.61 -4.75 -23.76
N GLU A 211 -2.84 -4.59 -22.69
CA GLU A 211 -2.82 -5.58 -21.59
C GLU A 211 -4.17 -5.59 -20.89
N ASN A 212 -4.76 -6.77 -20.73
CA ASN A 212 -6.06 -6.97 -20.07
C ASN A 212 -7.20 -6.08 -20.63
N ASP A 213 -7.16 -5.75 -21.94
CA ASP A 213 -8.14 -4.87 -22.61
C ASP A 213 -8.22 -3.47 -22.00
N LEU A 214 -7.11 -2.97 -21.43
CA LEU A 214 -7.07 -1.70 -20.72
C LEU A 214 -7.54 -0.49 -21.56
N PRO A 215 -7.17 -0.34 -22.85
CA PRO A 215 -7.71 0.72 -23.71
C PRO A 215 -9.23 0.80 -23.73
N ALA A 216 -9.93 -0.33 -23.84
CA ALA A 216 -11.40 -0.34 -23.82
C ALA A 216 -11.93 0.03 -22.43
N LYS A 217 -11.27 -0.46 -21.36
CA LYS A 217 -11.67 -0.23 -19.97
C LYS A 217 -11.50 1.20 -19.49
N ILE A 218 -10.51 1.94 -20.00
CA ILE A 218 -10.26 3.32 -19.59
C ILE A 218 -10.80 4.35 -20.58
N LYS A 219 -11.48 3.92 -21.64
CA LYS A 219 -11.96 4.80 -22.70
C LYS A 219 -12.91 5.87 -22.15
N GLY A 220 -12.61 7.13 -22.44
CA GLY A 220 -13.40 8.30 -22.01
C GLY A 220 -13.27 8.64 -20.52
N THR A 221 -12.31 8.03 -19.80
CA THR A 221 -11.99 8.39 -18.41
C THR A 221 -10.96 9.52 -18.36
N LYS A 222 -10.86 10.21 -17.22
CA LYS A 222 -9.82 11.22 -16.95
C LYS A 222 -8.41 10.64 -17.08
N LEU A 223 -8.23 9.35 -16.82
CA LEU A 223 -6.94 8.67 -16.97
C LEU A 223 -6.52 8.56 -18.44
N GLU A 224 -7.45 8.19 -19.34
CA GLU A 224 -7.16 8.20 -20.78
C GLU A 224 -6.89 9.61 -21.28
N GLU A 225 -7.73 10.58 -20.91
CA GLU A 225 -7.53 11.99 -21.29
C GLU A 225 -6.15 12.49 -20.85
N TYR A 226 -5.73 12.13 -19.64
CA TYR A 226 -4.39 12.47 -19.13
C TYR A 226 -3.27 11.85 -19.97
N PHE A 227 -3.40 10.59 -20.37
CA PHE A 227 -2.43 9.93 -21.26
C PHE A 227 -2.36 10.55 -22.65
N LEU A 228 -3.51 10.85 -23.25
CA LEU A 228 -3.57 11.47 -24.58
C LEU A 228 -2.96 12.88 -24.56
N LYS A 229 -3.28 13.67 -23.52
CA LYS A 229 -2.75 15.03 -23.35
C LYS A 229 -1.23 15.04 -23.13
N ASN A 230 -0.69 14.04 -22.41
CA ASN A 230 0.72 13.98 -22.02
C ASN A 230 1.51 12.89 -22.77
N LYS A 231 1.05 12.50 -23.96
CA LYS A 231 1.59 11.36 -24.72
C LYS A 231 3.10 11.40 -24.87
N GLY A 232 3.69 12.55 -25.22
CA GLY A 232 5.14 12.70 -25.41
C GLY A 232 5.94 12.30 -24.16
N VAL A 233 5.54 12.81 -22.99
CA VAL A 233 6.18 12.52 -21.70
C VAL A 233 6.18 11.02 -21.40
N PHE A 234 5.04 10.37 -21.64
CA PHE A 234 4.91 8.94 -21.37
C PHE A 234 5.65 8.05 -22.38
N VAL A 235 5.66 8.41 -23.66
CA VAL A 235 6.48 7.70 -24.66
C VAL A 235 7.95 7.74 -24.26
N ASP A 236 8.46 8.90 -23.88
CA ASP A 236 9.87 9.08 -23.49
C ASP A 236 10.19 8.33 -22.19
N TYR A 237 9.29 8.39 -21.21
CA TYR A 237 9.43 7.65 -19.95
C TYR A 237 9.48 6.15 -20.18
N VAL A 238 8.50 5.61 -20.90
CA VAL A 238 8.36 4.16 -21.13
C VAL A 238 9.51 3.63 -21.98
N ALA A 239 9.95 4.36 -23.00
CA ALA A 239 11.11 3.96 -23.80
C ALA A 239 12.39 3.79 -22.95
N GLN A 240 12.57 4.63 -21.93
CA GLN A 240 13.67 4.49 -20.97
C GLN A 240 13.43 3.33 -20.00
N ALA A 241 12.22 3.24 -19.43
CA ALA A 241 11.87 2.25 -18.42
C ALA A 241 11.98 0.81 -18.97
N VAL A 242 11.47 0.53 -20.17
CA VAL A 242 11.55 -0.79 -20.81
C VAL A 242 12.99 -1.29 -20.97
N ARG A 243 13.97 -0.38 -21.09
CA ARG A 243 15.39 -0.74 -21.25
C ARG A 243 16.11 -0.98 -19.92
N ARG A 244 15.60 -0.41 -18.82
CA ARG A 244 16.33 -0.28 -17.55
C ARG A 244 15.65 -0.96 -16.37
N VAL A 245 14.34 -1.15 -16.45
CA VAL A 245 13.50 -1.59 -15.34
C VAL A 245 12.88 -2.94 -15.70
N PRO A 246 13.28 -4.05 -15.05
CA PRO A 246 12.78 -5.39 -15.37
C PRO A 246 11.26 -5.50 -15.36
N SER A 247 10.60 -4.80 -14.43
CA SER A 247 9.14 -4.81 -14.31
C SER A 247 8.37 -4.19 -15.50
N PHE A 248 9.06 -3.43 -16.36
CA PHE A 248 8.53 -2.84 -17.59
C PHE A 248 8.80 -3.68 -18.85
N GLY A 249 9.56 -4.78 -18.71
CA GLY A 249 9.86 -5.67 -19.82
C GLY A 249 8.62 -6.38 -20.38
N ILE A 250 8.85 -7.29 -21.33
CA ILE A 250 7.82 -8.16 -21.92
C ILE A 250 8.14 -9.58 -21.50
N GLN A 251 7.14 -10.34 -21.07
CA GLN A 251 7.31 -11.78 -20.89
C GLN A 251 7.62 -12.41 -22.26
N ASN A 252 8.87 -12.84 -22.49
CA ASN A 252 9.28 -13.56 -23.71
C ASN A 252 8.68 -14.98 -23.81
N THR A 253 7.51 -15.23 -23.24
CA THR A 253 6.85 -16.54 -23.25
C THR A 253 5.43 -16.44 -23.81
N LEU A 254 5.27 -17.04 -24.98
CA LEU A 254 4.20 -18.01 -25.25
C LEU A 254 2.75 -17.48 -25.12
N TRP A 255 2.41 -16.46 -25.88
CA TRP A 255 1.09 -16.43 -26.52
C TRP A 255 1.31 -16.69 -28.00
N GLY A 256 1.01 -17.93 -28.40
CA GLY A 256 1.05 -18.35 -29.80
C GLY A 256 0.19 -17.43 -30.65
N TRP A 257 0.85 -16.68 -31.52
CA TRP A 257 0.29 -16.27 -32.79
C TRP A 257 0.83 -17.26 -33.83
N ASP A 258 0.35 -18.50 -33.75
CA ASP A 258 0.35 -19.42 -34.89
C ASP A 258 -1.07 -19.43 -35.44
N SER A 259 -1.36 -18.49 -36.35
CA SER A 259 -2.14 -18.61 -37.59
C SER A 259 -2.41 -17.23 -38.19
#